data_AF-K9XQ54-F1
#
_entry.id   AF-K9XQ54-F1
#
_cell.length_a   1.000
_cell.length_b   1.000
_cell.length_c   1.000
_cell.angle_alpha   90.00
_cell.angle_beta   90.00
_cell.angle_gamma   90.00
#
_symmetry.space_group_name_H-M   'P 1'
#
loop_
_entity.id
_entity.type
_entity.pdbx_description
1 polymer ?
#
loop_
_entity_poly.entity_id
_entity_poly.type
_entity_poly.pdbx_seq_one_letter_code
_entity_poly.pdbx_strand_id
1 'polypeptide(L)'
;MILVIFILVLISWLGLKYNQIFSRKNAPQSNNISEINNLVSLLPKQFCINVWYGLHQNFGHLGNPQRFINILGNISIPDHNSIKSTTYTINSSDEIPFFLGSDQHRLAETGDFNLEINLNELIPGENNIVINATNTIGKSISQKVVVNYTSNQQWSLPYYVDFAKVKNIQDVAQIVDGKWILERGGARTVFPYYDRILAFGEMNWENYEVLAEVTINDFIPPFKKPPSYNVTHFGIGAGWRGHHDDDYQPRRKWYPLGAAMEFTLNSNLRNCRWRMFAGGLGKGSVYAEQKKGKLIELGKRYIYKISAKTEADSSTLYQTKVWSANEEEPLKWELEARHQGGDCRKGSVVLAAHNTDVTIWKVEIKPLYSGRSKG
;
A
#
# COMPACT_ATOMS: atom_id res chain seq x y z
N MET A 1 -29.25 27.15 -29.32
CA MET A 1 -28.18 27.56 -30.26
C MET A 1 -27.06 28.38 -29.59
N ILE A 2 -27.35 29.19 -28.57
CA ILE A 2 -26.36 30.03 -27.86
C ILE A 2 -25.42 29.23 -26.93
N LEU A 3 -25.87 28.10 -26.38
CA LEU A 3 -25.09 27.26 -25.46
C LEU A 3 -23.94 26.48 -26.15
N VAL A 4 -24.12 26.11 -27.42
CA VAL A 4 -23.11 25.37 -28.20
C VAL A 4 -21.98 26.30 -28.66
N ILE A 5 -22.30 27.58 -28.90
CA ILE A 5 -21.30 28.61 -29.27
C ILE A 5 -20.38 28.92 -28.08
N PHE A 6 -20.89 28.94 -26.85
CA PHE A 6 -20.07 29.15 -25.65
C PHE A 6 -19.06 28.01 -25.40
N ILE A 7 -19.45 26.76 -25.63
CA ILE A 7 -18.57 25.59 -25.45
C ILE A 7 -17.49 25.55 -26.55
N LEU A 8 -17.84 25.88 -27.79
CA LEU A 8 -16.87 25.92 -28.89
C LEU A 8 -15.86 27.09 -28.76
N VAL A 9 -16.30 28.24 -28.26
CA VAL A 9 -15.40 29.38 -27.96
C VAL A 9 -14.44 29.04 -26.82
N LEU A 10 -14.90 28.35 -25.76
CA LEU A 10 -14.04 27.92 -24.65
C LEU A 10 -12.98 26.90 -25.11
N ILE A 11 -13.35 25.92 -25.95
CA ILE A 11 -12.43 24.91 -26.49
C ILE A 11 -11.41 25.56 -27.44
N SER A 12 -11.83 26.54 -28.26
CA SER A 12 -10.91 27.29 -29.13
C SER A 12 -9.94 28.19 -28.35
N TRP A 13 -10.38 28.78 -27.23
CA TRP A 13 -9.56 29.63 -26.37
C TRP A 13 -8.53 28.80 -25.57
N LEU A 14 -8.92 27.61 -25.12
CA LEU A 14 -8.01 26.64 -24.49
C LEU A 14 -7.00 26.04 -25.49
N GLY A 15 -7.42 25.76 -26.73
CA GLY A 15 -6.56 25.25 -27.80
C GLY A 15 -5.48 26.25 -28.28
N LEU A 16 -5.81 27.54 -28.31
CA LEU A 16 -4.86 28.61 -28.69
C LEU A 16 -3.79 28.86 -27.61
N LYS A 17 -4.14 28.74 -26.31
CA LYS A 17 -3.14 28.78 -25.24
C LYS A 17 -2.23 27.55 -25.22
N TYR A 18 -2.73 26.38 -25.61
CA TYR A 18 -1.94 25.15 -25.66
C TYR A 18 -0.80 25.23 -26.71
N ASN A 19 -1.07 25.85 -27.87
CA ASN A 19 -0.09 25.97 -28.95
C ASN A 19 0.92 27.12 -28.78
N GLN A 20 0.62 28.16 -27.99
CA GLN A 20 1.61 29.21 -27.69
C GLN A 20 2.65 28.80 -26.64
N ILE A 21 2.40 27.75 -25.85
CA ILE A 21 3.32 27.30 -24.80
C ILE A 21 4.43 26.37 -25.36
N PHE A 22 4.28 25.81 -26.56
CA PHE A 22 5.25 24.86 -27.14
C PHE A 22 6.25 25.44 -28.16
N SER A 23 6.26 26.77 -28.37
CA SER A 23 7.28 27.43 -29.18
C SER A 23 8.08 28.41 -28.33
N ARG A 24 9.05 27.88 -27.57
CA ARG A 24 10.32 28.57 -27.24
C ARG A 24 11.25 27.61 -26.50
N LYS A 25 12.40 27.35 -27.12
CA LYS A 25 13.57 26.77 -26.47
C LYS A 25 13.98 27.67 -25.29
N ASN A 26 14.06 27.06 -24.11
CA ASN A 26 14.85 27.41 -22.90
C ASN A 26 13.99 27.25 -21.63
N ALA A 27 14.31 26.21 -20.85
CA ALA A 27 13.78 25.99 -19.49
C ALA A 27 14.29 27.08 -18.52
N PRO A 28 13.53 27.41 -17.44
CA PRO A 28 13.61 26.63 -16.20
C PRO A 28 12.31 26.43 -15.38
N GLN A 29 12.31 25.34 -14.59
CA GLN A 29 11.68 25.03 -13.29
C GLN A 29 10.25 25.49 -12.86
N SER A 30 9.41 24.45 -12.65
CA SER A 30 8.58 24.12 -11.46
C SER A 30 7.40 24.96 -10.94
N ASN A 31 6.96 26.06 -11.56
CA ASN A 31 5.82 26.83 -10.99
C ASN A 31 4.41 26.53 -11.53
N ASN A 32 4.24 25.69 -12.55
CA ASN A 32 2.93 25.50 -13.18
C ASN A 32 2.02 24.44 -12.52
N ILE A 33 2.53 23.53 -11.69
CA ILE A 33 1.71 22.44 -11.13
C ILE A 33 0.89 22.92 -9.91
N SER A 34 1.44 23.82 -9.09
CA SER A 34 0.75 24.38 -7.93
C SER A 34 -0.43 25.29 -8.31
N GLU A 35 -0.28 26.10 -9.35
CA GLU A 35 -1.37 26.95 -9.86
C GLU A 35 -2.51 26.12 -10.50
N ILE A 36 -2.18 25.04 -11.20
CA ILE A 36 -3.18 24.12 -11.77
C ILE A 36 -3.91 23.36 -10.64
N ASN A 37 -3.19 22.90 -9.61
CA ASN A 37 -3.82 22.25 -8.44
C ASN A 37 -4.74 23.21 -7.67
N ASN A 38 -4.35 24.48 -7.55
CA ASN A 38 -5.20 25.52 -6.97
C ASN A 38 -6.46 25.77 -7.82
N LEU A 39 -6.37 25.76 -9.15
CA LEU A 39 -7.53 25.91 -10.03
C LEU A 39 -8.47 24.70 -10.00
N VAL A 40 -7.96 23.48 -9.84
CA VAL A 40 -8.78 22.26 -9.68
C VAL A 40 -9.52 22.25 -8.32
N SER A 41 -8.92 22.83 -7.27
CA SER A 41 -9.59 22.98 -5.96
C SER A 41 -10.78 23.94 -5.94
N LEU A 42 -10.97 24.73 -7.00
CA LEU A 42 -12.10 25.67 -7.15
C LEU A 42 -13.32 25.05 -7.85
N LEU A 43 -13.20 23.84 -8.39
CA LEU A 43 -14.36 23.12 -8.95
C LEU A 43 -15.21 22.56 -7.80
N PRO A 44 -16.55 22.74 -7.82
CA PRO A 44 -17.40 22.24 -6.77
C PRO A 44 -17.30 20.71 -6.69
N LYS A 45 -16.92 20.18 -5.52
CA LYS A 45 -16.92 18.72 -5.29
C LYS A 45 -18.31 18.17 -5.54
N GLN A 46 -18.40 17.11 -6.33
CA GLN A 46 -19.64 16.38 -6.54
C GLN A 46 -19.86 15.40 -5.39
N PHE A 47 -21.12 15.08 -5.08
CA PHE A 47 -21.41 13.95 -4.19
C PHE A 47 -21.28 12.64 -4.98
N CYS A 48 -20.17 11.93 -4.82
CA CYS A 48 -19.91 10.67 -5.54
C CYS A 48 -19.02 9.69 -4.75
N ILE A 49 -19.17 8.40 -5.05
CA ILE A 49 -18.32 7.31 -4.54
C ILE A 49 -17.27 7.01 -5.62
N ASN A 50 -15.99 7.18 -5.29
CA ASN A 50 -14.87 6.88 -6.18
C ASN A 50 -14.11 5.65 -5.68
N VAL A 51 -14.29 4.52 -6.36
CA VAL A 51 -13.56 3.27 -6.07
C VAL A 51 -12.24 3.29 -6.83
N TRP A 52 -11.11 3.24 -6.11
CA TRP A 52 -9.80 3.59 -6.68
C TRP A 52 -9.30 2.62 -7.76
N TYR A 53 -9.63 1.33 -7.65
CA TYR A 53 -9.14 0.28 -8.54
C TYR A 53 -10.22 -0.23 -9.50
N GLY A 54 -11.21 0.62 -9.79
CA GLY A 54 -12.29 0.31 -10.71
C GLY A 54 -13.40 -0.53 -10.08
N LEU A 55 -14.43 -0.76 -10.89
CA LEU A 55 -15.67 -1.42 -10.47
C LEU A 55 -15.67 -2.92 -10.70
N HIS A 56 -14.61 -3.47 -11.32
CA HIS A 56 -14.42 -4.89 -11.52
C HIS A 56 -13.04 -5.25 -10.97
N GLN A 57 -12.99 -6.07 -9.92
CA GLN A 57 -11.75 -6.41 -9.23
C GLN A 57 -11.63 -7.92 -9.04
N ASN A 58 -10.41 -8.44 -9.15
CA ASN A 58 -10.12 -9.86 -8.97
C ASN A 58 -9.35 -10.07 -7.67
N PHE A 59 -9.76 -11.06 -6.88
CA PHE A 59 -9.05 -11.46 -5.66
C PHE A 59 -8.88 -12.98 -5.62
N GLY A 60 -7.87 -13.45 -4.88
CA GLY A 60 -7.57 -14.87 -4.73
C GLY A 60 -6.97 -15.56 -5.96
N HIS A 61 -6.96 -14.94 -7.15
CA HIS A 61 -6.46 -15.56 -8.39
C HIS A 61 -4.95 -15.88 -8.41
N LEU A 62 -4.15 -15.21 -7.56
CA LEU A 62 -2.77 -15.62 -7.27
C LEU A 62 -2.70 -16.46 -6.00
N GLY A 63 -3.58 -16.20 -5.05
CA GLY A 63 -3.53 -16.68 -3.69
C GLY A 63 -4.05 -15.64 -2.69
N ASN A 64 -4.00 -15.96 -1.39
CA ASN A 64 -4.54 -15.10 -0.33
C ASN A 64 -3.46 -14.68 0.68
N PRO A 65 -2.86 -13.47 0.53
CA PRO A 65 -1.85 -13.00 1.46
C PRO A 65 -2.42 -12.60 2.84
N GLN A 66 -3.74 -12.49 2.97
CA GLN A 66 -4.44 -12.21 4.24
C GLN A 66 -5.88 -12.74 4.20
N ARG A 67 -6.59 -12.68 5.33
CA ARG A 67 -7.99 -13.13 5.49
C ARG A 67 -9.06 -12.16 4.96
N PHE A 68 -8.66 -11.02 4.41
CA PHE A 68 -9.56 -9.98 3.93
C PHE A 68 -9.22 -9.59 2.49
N ILE A 69 -10.23 -9.21 1.72
CA ILE A 69 -10.03 -8.34 0.54
C ILE A 69 -10.28 -6.88 0.95
N ASN A 70 -9.71 -5.95 0.19
CA ASN A 70 -9.80 -4.52 0.47
C ASN A 70 -10.42 -3.79 -0.72
N ILE A 71 -11.64 -3.26 -0.55
CA ILE A 71 -12.23 -2.33 -1.52
C ILE A 71 -11.94 -0.91 -1.04
N LEU A 72 -11.02 -0.25 -1.76
CA LEU A 72 -10.47 1.05 -1.40
C LEU A 72 -11.09 2.16 -2.25
N GLY A 73 -11.37 3.30 -1.62
CA GLY A 73 -11.94 4.43 -2.34
C GLY A 73 -12.06 5.69 -1.50
N ASN A 74 -12.74 6.68 -2.07
CA ASN A 74 -13.08 7.93 -1.41
C ASN A 74 -14.51 8.35 -1.76
N ILE A 75 -15.26 8.86 -0.78
CA ILE A 75 -16.55 9.52 -0.99
C ILE A 75 -16.32 11.02 -0.95
N SER A 76 -16.49 11.67 -2.09
CA SER A 76 -16.41 13.12 -2.19
C SER A 76 -17.80 13.73 -2.01
N ILE A 77 -17.88 14.91 -1.40
CA ILE A 77 -19.12 15.63 -1.12
C ILE A 77 -18.88 17.15 -1.24
N PRO A 78 -19.86 17.95 -1.69
CA PRO A 78 -19.74 19.41 -1.69
C PRO A 78 -19.45 19.95 -0.29
N ASP A 79 -18.62 21.00 -0.18
CA ASP A 79 -18.10 21.51 1.09
C ASP A 79 -19.17 22.00 2.09
N HIS A 80 -20.39 22.29 1.62
CA HIS A 80 -21.53 22.70 2.46
C HIS A 80 -22.41 21.54 2.93
N ASN A 81 -22.03 20.29 2.65
CA ASN A 81 -22.75 19.10 3.08
C ASN A 81 -21.82 18.14 3.85
N SER A 82 -22.41 17.26 4.63
CA SER A 82 -21.69 16.19 5.32
C SER A 82 -22.35 14.82 5.07
N ILE A 83 -21.55 13.77 5.16
CA ILE A 83 -22.03 12.40 5.11
C ILE A 83 -22.71 12.08 6.44
N LYS A 84 -23.94 11.55 6.36
CA LYS A 84 -24.74 11.12 7.51
C LYS A 84 -24.52 9.64 7.81
N SER A 85 -24.49 8.80 6.78
CA SER A 85 -24.31 7.36 6.93
C SER A 85 -23.71 6.72 5.68
N THR A 86 -23.05 5.59 5.90
CA THR A 86 -22.36 4.78 4.89
C THR A 86 -22.57 3.31 5.20
N THR A 87 -23.04 2.55 4.22
CA THR A 87 -23.28 1.11 4.34
C THR A 87 -22.82 0.39 3.08
N TYR A 88 -22.51 -0.90 3.19
CA TYR A 88 -22.33 -1.76 2.04
C TYR A 88 -23.04 -3.10 2.21
N THR A 89 -23.40 -3.74 1.11
CA THR A 89 -23.87 -5.14 1.10
C THR A 89 -22.90 -6.02 0.33
N ILE A 90 -22.88 -7.30 0.68
CA ILE A 90 -22.18 -8.35 -0.06
C ILE A 90 -23.25 -9.28 -0.62
N ASN A 91 -23.36 -9.32 -1.95
CA ASN A 91 -24.43 -10.02 -2.65
C ASN A 91 -25.80 -9.53 -2.14
N SER A 92 -26.57 -10.41 -1.52
CA SER A 92 -27.89 -10.10 -0.94
C SER A 92 -27.85 -10.10 0.59
N SER A 93 -26.69 -9.85 1.21
CA SER A 93 -26.57 -9.72 2.66
C SER A 93 -27.27 -8.47 3.20
N ASP A 94 -27.40 -8.42 4.52
CA ASP A 94 -27.78 -7.20 5.23
C ASP A 94 -26.75 -6.07 5.00
N GLU A 95 -27.20 -4.83 5.21
CA GLU A 95 -26.36 -3.65 5.16
C GLU A 95 -25.37 -3.62 6.33
N ILE A 96 -24.08 -3.51 5.99
CA ILE A 96 -22.97 -3.42 6.93
C ILE A 96 -22.49 -1.97 6.97
N PRO A 97 -22.50 -1.30 8.14
CA PRO A 97 -22.00 0.07 8.24
C PRO A 97 -20.48 0.12 8.07
N PHE A 98 -19.98 1.22 7.51
CA PHE A 98 -18.55 1.51 7.49
C PHE A 98 -18.25 2.98 7.76
N PHE A 99 -17.02 3.27 8.19
CA PHE A 99 -16.53 4.59 8.54
C PHE A 99 -15.65 5.16 7.44
N LEU A 100 -15.68 6.48 7.36
CA LEU A 100 -14.82 7.25 6.49
C LEU A 100 -13.65 7.82 7.30
N GLY A 101 -12.56 8.13 6.60
CA GLY A 101 -11.42 8.83 7.17
C GLY A 101 -11.74 10.30 7.52
N SER A 102 -10.75 11.10 7.87
CA SER A 102 -9.38 10.69 8.19
C SER A 102 -9.39 10.04 9.56
N ASP A 103 -8.75 8.88 9.69
CA ASP A 103 -8.71 8.14 10.96
C ASP A 103 -7.35 8.25 11.67
N GLN A 104 -6.48 9.11 11.13
CA GLN A 104 -5.08 9.30 11.55
C GLN A 104 -4.20 8.04 11.42
N HIS A 105 -4.71 6.99 10.78
CA HIS A 105 -4.04 5.75 10.48
C HIS A 105 -4.32 5.40 9.01
N ARG A 106 -5.02 4.32 8.72
CA ARG A 106 -5.10 3.74 7.37
C ARG A 106 -5.87 4.63 6.37
N LEU A 107 -6.80 5.48 6.84
CA LEU A 107 -7.62 6.38 6.03
C LEU A 107 -7.06 7.81 6.12
N ALA A 108 -6.57 8.37 5.00
CA ALA A 108 -5.87 9.65 5.02
C ALA A 108 -6.79 10.86 4.98
N GLU A 109 -7.76 10.84 4.09
CA GLU A 109 -8.66 11.97 3.84
C GLU A 109 -10.06 11.74 4.43
N THR A 110 -10.82 12.81 4.63
CA THR A 110 -12.18 12.81 5.23
C THR A 110 -13.20 11.90 4.52
N GLY A 111 -12.95 11.53 3.27
CA GLY A 111 -13.83 10.66 2.49
C GLY A 111 -13.27 9.25 2.27
N ASP A 112 -12.04 8.97 2.68
CA ASP A 112 -11.39 7.70 2.37
C ASP A 112 -12.10 6.54 3.06
N PHE A 113 -12.18 5.39 2.40
CA PHE A 113 -12.69 4.16 2.98
C PHE A 113 -11.83 2.97 2.57
N ASN A 114 -11.86 1.93 3.42
CA ASN A 114 -11.27 0.63 3.16
C ASN A 114 -12.23 -0.44 3.68
N LEU A 115 -13.00 -1.05 2.77
CA LEU A 115 -13.90 -2.14 3.14
C LEU A 115 -13.10 -3.43 3.26
N GLU A 116 -12.99 -3.97 4.47
CA GLU A 116 -12.34 -5.24 4.76
C GLU A 116 -13.38 -6.37 4.76
N ILE A 117 -13.49 -7.06 3.63
CA ILE A 117 -14.47 -8.16 3.46
C ILE A 117 -13.75 -9.48 3.75
N ASN A 118 -14.28 -10.27 4.68
CA ASN A 118 -13.71 -11.58 5.01
C ASN A 118 -13.84 -12.54 3.81
N LEU A 119 -12.79 -13.31 3.54
CA LEU A 119 -12.83 -14.31 2.46
C LEU A 119 -13.97 -15.32 2.63
N ASN A 120 -14.40 -15.59 3.87
CA ASN A 120 -15.51 -16.51 4.16
C ASN A 120 -16.90 -15.92 3.85
N GLU A 121 -17.00 -14.61 3.59
CA GLU A 121 -18.24 -13.95 3.17
C GLU A 121 -18.39 -13.95 1.64
N LEU A 122 -17.34 -14.35 0.91
CA LEU A 122 -17.32 -14.39 -0.55
C LEU A 122 -17.65 -15.80 -1.07
N ILE A 123 -18.46 -15.86 -2.12
CA ILE A 123 -18.63 -17.08 -2.91
C ILE A 123 -17.53 -17.17 -3.99
N PRO A 124 -17.09 -18.38 -4.40
CA PRO A 124 -16.23 -18.52 -5.56
C PRO A 124 -16.92 -17.96 -6.82
N GLY A 125 -16.20 -17.18 -7.60
CA GLY A 125 -16.72 -16.45 -8.75
C GLY A 125 -17.19 -15.03 -8.40
N GLU A 126 -18.27 -14.59 -9.03
CA GLU A 126 -18.74 -13.21 -8.94
C GLU A 126 -19.47 -12.91 -7.62
N ASN A 127 -19.08 -11.80 -6.98
CA ASN A 127 -19.71 -11.21 -5.81
C ASN A 127 -20.06 -9.74 -6.09
N ASN A 128 -21.26 -9.33 -5.70
CA ASN A 128 -21.76 -7.98 -5.91
C ASN A 128 -21.65 -7.18 -4.61
N ILE A 129 -20.73 -6.22 -4.57
CA ILE A 129 -20.58 -5.31 -3.43
C ILE A 129 -21.28 -4.00 -3.76
N VAL A 130 -22.31 -3.62 -3.01
CA VAL A 130 -23.03 -2.37 -3.23
C VAL A 130 -22.71 -1.42 -2.11
N ILE A 131 -22.09 -0.28 -2.43
CA ILE A 131 -21.70 0.76 -1.48
C ILE A 131 -22.74 1.87 -1.53
N ASN A 132 -23.32 2.23 -0.40
CA ASN A 132 -24.31 3.30 -0.26
C ASN A 132 -23.78 4.40 0.66
N ALA A 133 -24.10 5.65 0.32
CA ALA A 133 -23.84 6.80 1.17
C ALA A 133 -25.02 7.77 1.15
N THR A 134 -25.38 8.28 2.32
CA THR A 134 -26.45 9.25 2.49
C THR A 134 -25.90 10.48 3.19
N ASN A 135 -26.21 11.67 2.67
CA ASN A 135 -25.78 12.93 3.28
C ASN A 135 -26.81 13.47 4.29
N THR A 136 -26.46 14.54 5.00
CA THR A 136 -27.30 15.13 6.05
C THR A 136 -28.61 15.76 5.56
N ILE A 137 -28.71 16.07 4.26
CA ILE A 137 -29.95 16.55 3.63
C ILE A 137 -30.80 15.41 3.03
N GLY A 138 -30.43 14.14 3.27
CA GLY A 138 -31.22 12.97 2.88
C GLY A 138 -31.02 12.50 1.43
N LYS A 139 -30.07 13.08 0.68
CA LYS A 139 -29.70 12.56 -0.64
C LYS A 139 -28.82 11.33 -0.48
N SER A 140 -29.10 10.29 -1.24
CA SER A 140 -28.32 9.05 -1.28
C SER A 140 -27.69 8.81 -2.64
N ILE A 141 -26.52 8.15 -2.63
CA ILE A 141 -25.83 7.64 -3.82
C ILE A 141 -25.43 6.19 -3.57
N SER A 142 -25.31 5.42 -4.65
CA SER A 142 -24.93 4.02 -4.62
C SER A 142 -23.88 3.71 -5.70
N GLN A 143 -22.95 2.81 -5.40
CA GLN A 143 -21.94 2.32 -6.33
C GLN A 143 -21.79 0.81 -6.20
N LYS A 144 -22.02 0.11 -7.31
CA LYS A 144 -21.79 -1.34 -7.40
C LYS A 144 -20.34 -1.62 -7.80
N VAL A 145 -19.71 -2.54 -7.10
CA VAL A 145 -18.40 -3.15 -7.41
C VAL A 145 -18.60 -4.65 -7.57
N VAL A 146 -18.09 -5.19 -8.66
CA VAL A 146 -18.09 -6.61 -8.97
C VAL A 146 -16.74 -7.18 -8.57
N VAL A 147 -16.76 -8.11 -7.62
CA VAL A 147 -15.58 -8.83 -7.13
C VAL A 147 -15.62 -10.25 -7.66
N ASN A 148 -14.64 -10.63 -8.47
CA ASN A 148 -14.44 -12.02 -8.85
C ASN A 148 -13.42 -12.67 -7.91
N TYR A 149 -13.87 -13.62 -7.09
CA TYR A 149 -13.05 -14.29 -6.09
C TYR A 149 -12.70 -15.72 -6.52
N THR A 150 -11.41 -16.03 -6.62
CA THR A 150 -10.92 -17.39 -6.83
C THR A 150 -10.55 -18.02 -5.49
N SER A 151 -11.30 -19.03 -5.07
CA SER A 151 -11.00 -19.78 -3.84
C SER A 151 -9.99 -20.90 -4.09
N ASN A 152 -9.32 -21.35 -3.03
CA ASN A 152 -8.40 -22.50 -3.03
C ASN A 152 -7.20 -22.43 -3.99
N GLN A 153 -6.92 -21.25 -4.55
CA GLN A 153 -5.67 -20.99 -5.26
C GLN A 153 -4.52 -20.89 -4.26
N GLN A 154 -3.32 -21.29 -4.70
CA GLN A 154 -2.09 -21.13 -3.92
C GLN A 154 -1.08 -20.30 -4.68
N TRP A 155 -0.59 -19.24 -4.04
CA TRP A 155 0.55 -18.48 -4.56
C TRP A 155 1.82 -19.30 -4.38
N SER A 156 2.49 -19.64 -5.48
CA SER A 156 3.68 -20.48 -5.43
C SER A 156 4.96 -19.66 -5.24
N LEU A 157 5.96 -20.27 -4.59
CA LEU A 157 7.36 -19.84 -4.59
C LEU A 157 8.17 -20.66 -5.61
N PRO A 158 9.19 -20.10 -6.27
CA PRO A 158 9.58 -18.69 -6.24
C PRO A 158 8.56 -17.78 -6.96
N TYR A 159 8.54 -16.51 -6.59
CA TYR A 159 7.71 -15.48 -7.24
C TYR A 159 8.57 -14.31 -7.69
N TYR A 160 8.22 -13.73 -8.84
CA TYR A 160 8.89 -12.55 -9.38
C TYR A 160 7.89 -11.65 -10.09
N VAL A 161 8.01 -10.35 -9.87
CA VAL A 161 7.30 -9.31 -10.61
C VAL A 161 8.25 -8.19 -11.00
N ASP A 162 8.09 -7.73 -12.24
CA ASP A 162 8.68 -6.52 -12.79
C ASP A 162 7.54 -5.57 -13.18
N PHE A 163 7.36 -4.51 -12.40
CA PHE A 163 6.23 -3.59 -12.57
C PHE A 163 6.26 -2.84 -13.91
N ALA A 164 7.40 -2.82 -14.61
CA ALA A 164 7.49 -2.27 -15.96
C ALA A 164 6.68 -3.07 -16.99
N LYS A 165 6.35 -4.34 -16.68
CA LYS A 165 5.58 -5.26 -17.53
C LYS A 165 4.13 -5.43 -17.08
N VAL A 166 3.76 -4.80 -15.97
CA VAL A 166 2.44 -4.94 -15.34
C VAL A 166 1.50 -3.89 -15.91
N LYS A 167 0.24 -4.30 -16.19
CA LYS A 167 -0.82 -3.38 -16.65
C LYS A 167 -1.80 -3.02 -15.53
N ASN A 168 -1.97 -3.90 -14.56
CA ASN A 168 -2.76 -3.68 -13.36
C ASN A 168 -2.03 -4.28 -12.15
N ILE A 169 -1.84 -3.49 -11.09
CA ILE A 169 -1.17 -3.95 -9.86
C ILE A 169 -1.92 -5.14 -9.24
N GLN A 170 -3.25 -5.17 -9.35
CA GLN A 170 -4.06 -6.25 -8.80
C GLN A 170 -3.78 -7.61 -9.46
N ASP A 171 -3.15 -7.66 -10.64
CA ASP A 171 -2.77 -8.90 -11.32
C ASP A 171 -1.51 -9.56 -10.72
N VAL A 172 -0.80 -8.86 -9.83
CA VAL A 172 0.53 -9.26 -9.32
C VAL A 172 0.72 -9.03 -7.81
N ALA A 173 -0.16 -8.28 -7.17
CA ALA A 173 -0.10 -7.94 -5.75
C ALA A 173 -1.51 -7.70 -5.21
N GLN A 174 -1.74 -8.01 -3.93
CA GLN A 174 -2.92 -7.50 -3.24
C GLN A 174 -2.62 -6.11 -2.70
N ILE A 175 -3.42 -5.12 -3.10
CA ILE A 175 -3.37 -3.78 -2.53
C ILE A 175 -4.21 -3.77 -1.26
N VAL A 176 -3.58 -3.50 -0.12
CA VAL A 176 -4.23 -3.55 1.20
C VAL A 176 -4.58 -2.16 1.69
N ASP A 177 -3.68 -1.20 1.48
CA ASP A 177 -3.83 0.17 1.96
C ASP A 177 -3.28 1.20 1.00
N GLY A 178 -3.97 2.34 0.98
CA GLY A 178 -3.59 3.50 0.20
C GLY A 178 -3.88 3.38 -1.29
N LYS A 179 -3.68 4.50 -1.98
CA LYS A 179 -3.78 4.57 -3.43
C LYS A 179 -2.40 4.35 -4.05
N TRP A 180 -2.31 3.33 -4.90
CA TRP A 180 -1.13 2.98 -5.68
C TRP A 180 -1.43 3.15 -7.17
N ILE A 181 -0.45 3.59 -7.93
CA ILE A 181 -0.55 3.75 -9.38
C ILE A 181 0.67 3.12 -10.06
N LEU A 182 0.50 2.65 -11.29
CA LEU A 182 1.63 2.35 -12.17
C LEU A 182 2.12 3.66 -12.78
N GLU A 183 3.32 4.07 -12.44
CA GLU A 183 3.95 5.27 -12.98
C GLU A 183 5.38 4.94 -13.41
N ARG A 184 5.75 5.33 -14.64
CA ARG A 184 7.12 5.21 -15.18
C ARG A 184 7.73 3.80 -15.06
N GLY A 185 6.89 2.76 -15.06
CA GLY A 185 7.32 1.36 -14.96
C GLY A 185 7.52 0.85 -13.52
N GLY A 186 7.00 1.54 -12.50
CA GLY A 186 6.96 1.05 -11.12
C GLY A 186 5.59 1.27 -10.48
N ALA A 187 5.30 0.53 -9.40
CA ALA A 187 4.15 0.80 -8.53
C ALA A 187 4.51 1.90 -7.53
N ARG A 188 3.81 3.04 -7.60
CA ARG A 188 4.08 4.23 -6.78
C ARG A 188 2.91 4.57 -5.87
N THR A 189 3.20 4.94 -4.64
CA THR A 189 2.21 5.57 -3.73
C THR A 189 1.76 6.92 -4.28
N VAL A 190 0.45 7.20 -4.30
CA VAL A 190 -0.04 8.52 -4.74
C VAL A 190 0.23 9.59 -3.68
N PHE A 191 0.06 9.27 -2.39
CA PHE A 191 0.37 10.18 -1.28
C PHE A 191 0.96 9.44 -0.07
N PRO A 192 2.04 9.96 0.55
CA PRO A 192 2.57 9.44 1.81
C PRO A 192 1.58 9.68 2.96
N TYR A 193 1.39 8.66 3.81
CA TYR A 193 0.60 8.73 5.05
C TYR A 193 0.93 7.50 5.91
N TYR A 194 0.18 7.23 6.99
CA TYR A 194 0.25 5.94 7.68
C TYR A 194 0.12 4.80 6.67
N ASP A 195 0.99 3.80 6.80
CA ASP A 195 1.13 2.57 6.01
C ASP A 195 0.35 2.51 4.69
N ARG A 196 1.10 2.56 3.60
CA ARG A 196 0.65 2.19 2.26
C ARG A 196 1.16 0.79 1.99
N ILE A 197 0.26 -0.15 1.69
CA ILE A 197 0.59 -1.57 1.74
C ILE A 197 0.28 -2.28 0.43
N LEU A 198 1.29 -3.00 -0.07
CA LEU A 198 1.16 -4.09 -1.04
C LEU A 198 1.53 -5.42 -0.36
N ALA A 199 0.71 -6.45 -0.56
CA ALA A 199 0.93 -7.78 -0.02
C ALA A 199 1.12 -8.83 -1.13
N PHE A 200 2.00 -9.79 -0.87
CA PHE A 200 2.42 -10.83 -1.80
C PHE A 200 2.43 -12.19 -1.12
N GLY A 201 1.93 -13.21 -1.81
CA GLY A 201 2.06 -14.60 -1.38
C GLY A 201 0.87 -15.14 -0.60
N GLU A 202 1.14 -16.18 0.19
CA GLU A 202 0.15 -16.92 0.96
C GLU A 202 0.40 -16.84 2.45
N MET A 203 -0.68 -16.91 3.23
CA MET A 203 -0.59 -17.02 4.69
C MET A 203 0.10 -18.30 5.20
N ASN A 204 0.41 -19.27 4.33
CA ASN A 204 1.10 -20.52 4.68
C ASN A 204 2.59 -20.53 4.30
N TRP A 205 3.10 -19.50 3.61
CA TRP A 205 4.51 -19.41 3.23
C TRP A 205 5.42 -19.38 4.45
N GLU A 206 6.56 -20.06 4.35
CA GLU A 206 7.59 -20.15 5.39
C GLU A 206 8.94 -20.21 4.69
N ASN A 207 10.01 -19.79 5.37
CA ASN A 207 11.38 -19.89 4.87
C ASN A 207 11.57 -19.25 3.50
N TYR A 208 11.71 -17.94 3.47
CA TYR A 208 11.89 -17.22 2.21
C TYR A 208 12.80 -16.01 2.35
N GLU A 209 13.30 -15.58 1.21
CA GLU A 209 14.05 -14.36 1.01
C GLU A 209 13.27 -13.45 0.08
N VAL A 210 13.19 -12.17 0.40
CA VAL A 210 12.54 -11.14 -0.40
C VAL A 210 13.58 -10.14 -0.85
N LEU A 211 13.54 -9.79 -2.12
CA LEU A 211 14.30 -8.70 -2.71
C LEU A 211 13.32 -7.73 -3.36
N ALA A 212 13.35 -6.46 -2.95
CA ALA A 212 12.56 -5.38 -3.53
C ALA A 212 13.47 -4.28 -4.07
N GLU A 213 13.37 -3.96 -5.36
CA GLU A 213 14.02 -2.80 -5.97
C GLU A 213 13.10 -1.58 -5.77
N VAL A 214 13.54 -0.60 -4.99
CA VAL A 214 12.72 0.52 -4.51
C VAL A 214 13.45 1.85 -4.67
N THR A 215 12.72 2.88 -5.04
CA THR A 215 13.13 4.29 -4.95
C THR A 215 12.31 4.98 -3.88
N ILE A 216 12.98 5.65 -2.94
CA ILE A 216 12.34 6.64 -2.06
C ILE A 216 12.38 7.98 -2.80
N ASN A 217 11.24 8.47 -3.26
CA ASN A 217 11.15 9.73 -4.00
C ASN A 217 11.13 10.93 -3.05
N ASP A 218 10.32 10.82 -1.99
CA ASP A 218 10.17 11.82 -0.94
C ASP A 218 9.59 11.14 0.32
N PHE A 219 9.51 11.87 1.43
CA PHE A 219 8.90 11.38 2.66
C PHE A 219 8.46 12.52 3.58
N ILE A 220 7.47 12.26 4.42
CA ILE A 220 7.11 13.16 5.50
C ILE A 220 8.07 12.88 6.67
N PRO A 221 8.88 13.84 7.14
CA PRO A 221 9.78 13.61 8.26
C PRO A 221 9.05 13.14 9.53
N PRO A 222 9.67 12.30 10.36
CA PRO A 222 9.00 11.75 11.54
C PRO A 222 8.60 12.84 12.54
N PHE A 223 7.39 12.76 13.08
CA PHE A 223 6.89 13.65 14.13
C PHE A 223 6.01 12.89 15.14
N LYS A 224 5.95 13.37 16.39
CA LYS A 224 5.37 12.62 17.52
C LYS A 224 3.90 12.19 17.38
N LYS A 225 3.10 12.95 16.65
CA LYS A 225 1.65 12.74 16.55
C LYS A 225 1.30 11.75 15.42
N PRO A 226 0.10 11.16 15.46
CA PRO A 226 -0.46 10.51 14.27
C PRO A 226 -0.45 11.45 13.05
N PRO A 227 -0.34 10.93 11.82
CA PRO A 227 -0.12 9.52 11.43
C PRO A 227 1.35 9.06 11.48
N SER A 228 2.31 9.86 11.95
CA SER A 228 3.73 9.48 11.92
C SER A 228 4.18 8.65 13.14
N TYR A 229 3.67 8.95 14.33
CA TYR A 229 4.10 8.25 15.56
C TYR A 229 5.63 8.25 15.77
N ASN A 230 6.27 9.35 15.36
CA ASN A 230 7.71 9.56 15.42
C ASN A 230 8.52 8.56 14.58
N VAL A 231 7.93 8.00 13.53
CA VAL A 231 8.63 7.19 12.53
C VAL A 231 8.17 7.53 11.12
N THR A 232 9.10 7.38 10.19
CA THR A 232 8.88 7.30 8.75
C THR A 232 9.77 6.19 8.22
N HIS A 233 9.26 5.29 7.38
CA HIS A 233 10.04 4.16 6.87
C HIS A 233 9.50 3.59 5.57
N PHE A 234 10.34 2.79 4.91
CA PHE A 234 9.89 1.70 4.07
C PHE A 234 10.27 0.39 4.77
N GLY A 235 9.34 -0.55 4.86
CA GLY A 235 9.54 -1.80 5.58
C GLY A 235 9.05 -3.01 4.80
N ILE A 236 9.64 -4.16 5.11
CA ILE A 236 9.18 -5.47 4.65
C ILE A 236 8.77 -6.27 5.89
N GLY A 237 7.53 -6.73 5.92
CA GLY A 237 7.05 -7.66 6.93
C GLY A 237 7.07 -9.09 6.40
N ALA A 238 7.62 -10.01 7.19
CA ALA A 238 7.60 -11.44 6.95
C ALA A 238 6.62 -12.12 7.91
N GLY A 239 6.05 -13.24 7.48
CA GLY A 239 5.11 -14.03 8.26
C GLY A 239 3.78 -13.31 8.49
N TRP A 240 3.40 -12.36 7.63
CA TRP A 240 2.20 -11.57 7.82
C TRP A 240 0.94 -12.36 7.46
N ARG A 241 -0.15 -12.14 8.21
CA ARG A 241 -1.42 -12.88 8.04
C ARG A 241 -2.63 -11.96 7.90
N GLY A 242 -2.37 -10.71 7.54
CA GLY A 242 -3.38 -9.65 7.53
C GLY A 242 -3.49 -8.88 8.83
N HIS A 243 -4.19 -7.75 8.74
CA HIS A 243 -4.72 -7.07 9.92
C HIS A 243 -5.66 -8.00 10.70
N HIS A 244 -5.63 -7.94 12.02
CA HIS A 244 -6.40 -8.76 12.95
C HIS A 244 -7.54 -7.95 13.57
N ASP A 245 -8.55 -8.66 14.09
CA ASP A 245 -9.69 -8.01 14.72
C ASP A 245 -9.26 -7.14 15.92
N ASP A 246 -9.83 -5.94 15.93
CA ASP A 246 -9.78 -4.92 16.98
C ASP A 246 -11.04 -4.04 16.91
N ASP A 247 -11.14 -3.03 17.76
CA ASP A 247 -12.32 -2.16 17.85
C ASP A 247 -12.34 -1.04 16.78
N TYR A 248 -11.53 -1.15 15.73
CA TYR A 248 -11.38 -0.14 14.69
C TYR A 248 -11.83 -0.67 13.32
N GLN A 249 -12.28 0.24 12.46
CA GLN A 249 -12.51 -0.05 11.05
C GLN A 249 -11.97 1.12 10.20
N PRO A 250 -11.03 0.85 9.27
CA PRO A 250 -10.39 -0.45 9.05
C PRO A 250 -9.54 -0.89 10.26
N ARG A 251 -9.35 -2.20 10.42
CA ARG A 251 -8.58 -2.77 11.53
C ARG A 251 -7.18 -2.19 11.58
N ARG A 252 -6.64 -1.93 12.77
CA ARG A 252 -5.30 -1.34 12.96
C ARG A 252 -4.28 -2.33 13.47
N LYS A 253 -4.74 -3.43 14.06
CA LYS A 253 -3.90 -4.48 14.61
C LYS A 253 -3.20 -5.25 13.50
N TRP A 254 -1.93 -4.93 13.27
CA TRP A 254 -1.09 -5.54 12.22
C TRP A 254 -0.42 -6.87 12.65
N TYR A 255 -0.66 -7.33 13.88
CA TYR A 255 -0.07 -8.53 14.49
C TYR A 255 -1.16 -9.57 14.87
N PRO A 256 -0.85 -10.87 14.92
CA PRO A 256 0.48 -11.46 14.79
C PRO A 256 1.05 -11.51 13.35
N LEU A 257 2.37 -11.43 13.27
CA LEU A 257 3.24 -11.60 12.11
C LEU A 257 4.57 -12.25 12.54
N GLY A 258 5.47 -12.53 11.60
CA GLY A 258 6.82 -12.98 11.90
C GLY A 258 7.66 -11.82 12.44
N ALA A 259 8.15 -10.97 11.55
CA ALA A 259 8.84 -9.74 11.90
C ALA A 259 8.57 -8.64 10.89
N ALA A 260 8.61 -7.38 11.34
CA ALA A 260 8.70 -6.22 10.47
C ALA A 260 10.14 -5.71 10.46
N MET A 261 10.78 -5.72 9.30
CA MET A 261 12.12 -5.16 9.07
C MET A 261 11.94 -3.80 8.41
N GLU A 262 12.13 -2.75 9.18
CA GLU A 262 11.84 -1.38 8.76
C GLU A 262 13.13 -0.59 8.59
N PHE A 263 13.28 0.02 7.41
CA PHE A 263 14.37 0.95 7.15
C PHE A 263 13.86 2.39 7.37
N THR A 264 14.25 2.94 8.52
CA THR A 264 13.77 4.26 8.97
C THR A 264 14.43 5.39 8.21
N LEU A 265 13.61 6.39 7.86
CA LEU A 265 14.03 7.65 7.26
C LEU A 265 14.08 8.75 8.31
N ASN A 266 15.05 9.65 8.19
CA ASN A 266 15.23 10.78 9.10
C ASN A 266 15.51 12.04 8.29
N SER A 267 15.14 13.21 8.81
CA SER A 267 15.45 14.50 8.17
C SER A 267 16.94 14.65 7.85
N ASN A 268 17.80 14.10 8.71
CA ASN A 268 19.19 13.86 8.35
C ASN A 268 19.31 12.49 7.68
N LEU A 269 19.36 12.49 6.34
CA LEU A 269 19.45 11.27 5.53
C LEU A 269 20.72 10.43 5.76
N ARG A 270 21.72 10.93 6.51
CA ARG A 270 22.88 10.13 6.96
C ARG A 270 22.55 9.20 8.12
N ASN A 271 21.41 9.41 8.77
CA ASN A 271 21.00 8.71 9.99
C ASN A 271 19.85 7.72 9.77
N CYS A 272 19.64 7.28 8.53
CA CYS A 272 18.68 6.24 8.18
C CYS A 272 19.20 4.87 8.60
N ARG A 273 18.34 3.99 9.09
CA ARG A 273 18.80 2.74 9.71
C ARG A 273 17.72 1.68 9.81
N TRP A 274 18.14 0.43 9.88
CA TRP A 274 17.26 -0.70 10.16
C TRP A 274 16.81 -0.75 11.62
N ARG A 275 15.53 -1.08 11.82
CA ARG A 275 14.99 -1.60 13.07
C ARG A 275 14.10 -2.81 12.78
N MET A 276 14.01 -3.73 13.73
CA MET A 276 13.19 -4.93 13.63
C MET A 276 12.19 -5.01 14.78
N PHE A 277 10.93 -5.28 14.44
CA PHE A 277 9.86 -5.61 15.37
C PHE A 277 9.54 -7.09 15.29
N ALA A 278 9.41 -7.72 16.45
CA ALA A 278 8.88 -9.06 16.53
C ALA A 278 7.36 -8.97 16.52
N GLY A 279 6.76 -9.81 15.72
CA GLY A 279 5.36 -9.72 15.40
C GLY A 279 4.46 -10.62 16.20
N GLY A 280 4.93 -11.28 17.26
CA GLY A 280 4.16 -12.30 17.96
C GLY A 280 2.82 -11.86 18.57
N LEU A 281 2.41 -12.50 19.67
CA LEU A 281 1.04 -12.33 20.22
C LEU A 281 0.73 -10.93 20.84
N GLY A 282 1.63 -9.96 20.73
CA GLY A 282 1.47 -8.61 21.27
C GLY A 282 1.99 -7.52 20.33
N LYS A 283 1.70 -6.24 20.65
CA LYS A 283 2.25 -5.08 19.95
C LYS A 283 3.77 -5.11 20.10
N GLY A 284 4.46 -5.54 19.05
CA GLY A 284 5.90 -5.77 19.06
C GLY A 284 6.69 -4.58 19.60
N SER A 285 7.74 -4.86 20.38
CA SER A 285 8.78 -3.88 20.67
C SER A 285 9.91 -4.02 19.65
N VAL A 286 10.65 -2.94 19.42
CA VAL A 286 11.91 -3.03 18.67
C VAL A 286 12.86 -3.93 19.47
N TYR A 287 13.31 -5.02 18.86
CA TYR A 287 14.21 -5.98 19.52
C TYR A 287 15.59 -6.03 18.87
N ALA A 288 15.75 -5.43 17.68
CA ALA A 288 17.06 -5.20 17.07
C ALA A 288 17.05 -3.88 16.29
N GLU A 289 18.14 -3.13 16.36
CA GLU A 289 18.31 -1.86 15.66
C GLU A 289 19.78 -1.68 15.25
N GLN A 290 19.98 -1.18 14.04
CA GLN A 290 21.31 -0.87 13.53
C GLN A 290 21.85 0.38 14.24
N LYS A 291 23.02 0.27 14.87
CA LYS A 291 23.62 1.36 15.67
C LYS A 291 24.13 2.54 14.83
N LYS A 292 24.67 2.24 13.64
CA LYS A 292 25.26 3.25 12.75
C LYS A 292 24.27 3.58 11.64
N GLY A 293 24.01 4.87 11.45
CA GLY A 293 23.23 5.37 10.32
C GLY A 293 23.89 5.07 8.99
N LYS A 294 23.07 4.91 7.97
CA LYS A 294 23.43 4.75 6.57
C LYS A 294 22.90 5.96 5.81
N LEU A 295 23.74 6.52 4.94
CA LEU A 295 23.31 7.54 4.00
C LEU A 295 22.46 6.93 2.89
N ILE A 296 21.34 7.56 2.60
CA ILE A 296 20.54 7.34 1.40
C ILE A 296 20.34 8.66 0.65
N GLU A 297 20.12 8.54 -0.64
CA GLU A 297 19.84 9.66 -1.53
C GLU A 297 18.43 9.49 -2.10
N LEU A 298 17.58 10.51 -1.97
CA LEU A 298 16.25 10.47 -2.58
C LEU A 298 16.35 10.37 -4.10
N GLY A 299 15.38 9.71 -4.72
CA GLY A 299 15.34 9.49 -6.18
C GLY A 299 16.31 8.41 -6.69
N LYS A 300 17.18 7.86 -5.83
CA LYS A 300 18.08 6.76 -6.19
C LYS A 300 17.40 5.41 -5.95
N ARG A 301 17.75 4.42 -6.79
CA ARG A 301 17.25 3.04 -6.65
C ARG A 301 18.11 2.26 -5.66
N TYR A 302 17.43 1.57 -4.75
CA TYR A 302 18.04 0.70 -3.76
C TYR A 302 17.42 -0.69 -3.84
N ILE A 303 18.20 -1.70 -3.50
CA ILE A 303 17.70 -3.05 -3.27
C ILE A 303 17.54 -3.24 -1.77
N TYR A 304 16.32 -3.55 -1.34
CA TYR A 304 15.98 -3.99 0.00
C TYR A 304 15.89 -5.51 0.00
N LYS A 305 16.73 -6.16 0.80
CA LYS A 305 16.74 -7.61 0.90
C LYS A 305 16.52 -8.05 2.34
N ILE A 306 15.56 -8.94 2.55
CA ILE A 306 15.32 -9.58 3.84
C ILE A 306 15.26 -11.09 3.70
N SER A 307 15.62 -11.80 4.75
CA SER A 307 15.43 -13.25 4.87
C SER A 307 14.68 -13.56 6.16
N ALA A 308 13.82 -14.58 6.12
CA ALA A 308 13.18 -15.18 7.27
C ALA A 308 13.40 -16.69 7.19
N LYS A 309 14.21 -17.24 8.09
CA LYS A 309 14.59 -18.66 8.09
C LYS A 309 14.34 -19.29 9.44
N THR A 310 13.44 -20.26 9.49
CA THR A 310 13.21 -21.11 10.65
C THR A 310 14.37 -22.08 10.83
N GLU A 311 14.82 -22.19 12.08
CA GLU A 311 16.02 -22.94 12.45
C GLU A 311 15.65 -24.17 13.29
N ALA A 312 16.63 -25.05 13.55
CA ALA A 312 16.38 -26.36 14.15
C ALA A 312 15.73 -26.29 15.55
N ASP A 313 16.01 -25.23 16.30
CA ASP A 313 15.44 -24.94 17.62
C ASP A 313 14.05 -24.28 17.54
N SER A 314 13.43 -24.24 16.36
CA SER A 314 12.17 -23.54 16.07
C SER A 314 12.21 -22.01 16.17
N SER A 315 13.37 -21.41 16.42
CA SER A 315 13.55 -19.96 16.26
C SER A 315 13.49 -19.56 14.80
N THR A 316 13.24 -18.29 14.53
CA THR A 316 13.40 -17.72 13.19
C THR A 316 14.53 -16.70 13.21
N LEU A 317 15.50 -16.89 12.31
CA LEU A 317 16.53 -15.92 12.00
C LEU A 317 16.00 -14.97 10.93
N TYR A 318 15.96 -13.69 11.28
CA TYR A 318 15.67 -12.60 10.37
C TYR A 318 16.95 -11.84 10.05
N GLN A 319 17.17 -11.55 8.76
CA GLN A 319 18.33 -10.78 8.32
C GLN A 319 17.87 -9.73 7.32
N THR A 320 18.53 -8.57 7.31
CA THR A 320 18.21 -7.49 6.39
C THR A 320 19.46 -6.72 5.95
N LYS A 321 19.40 -6.18 4.74
CA LYS A 321 20.38 -5.24 4.20
C LYS A 321 19.77 -4.41 3.08
N VAL A 322 20.31 -3.21 2.89
CA VAL A 322 19.99 -2.33 1.77
C VAL A 322 21.26 -1.81 1.10
N TRP A 323 21.29 -1.76 -0.23
CA TRP A 323 22.40 -1.21 -1.00
C TRP A 323 21.90 -0.54 -2.28
N SER A 324 22.74 0.27 -2.91
CA SER A 324 22.37 0.94 -4.15
C SER A 324 22.19 -0.09 -5.27
N ALA A 325 21.16 0.06 -6.11
CA ALA A 325 20.87 -0.93 -7.16
C ALA A 325 21.93 -1.00 -8.28
N ASN A 326 22.87 -0.05 -8.34
CA ASN A 326 24.01 -0.06 -9.24
C ASN A 326 25.29 -0.64 -8.60
N GLU A 327 25.22 -1.12 -7.37
CA GLU A 327 26.32 -1.75 -6.64
C GLU A 327 26.08 -3.26 -6.52
N GLU A 328 27.16 -4.03 -6.33
CA GLU A 328 27.07 -5.45 -6.02
C GLU A 328 26.43 -5.68 -4.65
N GLU A 329 25.76 -6.82 -4.48
CA GLU A 329 25.18 -7.22 -3.21
C GLU A 329 26.27 -7.34 -2.12
N PRO A 330 26.16 -6.62 -0.98
CA PRO A 330 27.12 -6.76 0.10
C PRO A 330 27.14 -8.17 0.68
N LEU A 331 28.34 -8.71 0.94
CA LEU A 331 28.52 -10.07 1.49
C LEU A 331 27.91 -10.25 2.89
N LYS A 332 27.90 -9.19 3.71
CA LYS A 332 27.41 -9.22 5.09
C LYS A 332 25.99 -8.66 5.18
N TRP A 333 25.17 -9.23 6.06
CA TRP A 333 23.91 -8.61 6.46
C TRP A 333 24.18 -7.39 7.35
N GLU A 334 23.31 -6.38 7.26
CA GLU A 334 23.47 -5.13 8.03
C GLU A 334 22.85 -5.24 9.42
N LEU A 335 21.80 -6.04 9.55
CA LEU A 335 21.15 -6.35 10.82
C LEU A 335 20.65 -7.80 10.76
N GLU A 336 20.90 -8.52 11.85
CA GLU A 336 20.46 -9.90 12.04
C GLU A 336 19.85 -10.01 13.44
N ALA A 337 18.74 -10.73 13.55
CA ALA A 337 18.09 -10.96 14.82
C ALA A 337 17.39 -12.31 14.83
N ARG A 338 17.43 -12.98 15.97
CA ARG A 338 16.80 -14.28 16.17
C ARG A 338 15.66 -14.13 17.16
N HIS A 339 14.48 -14.60 16.79
CA HIS A 339 13.33 -14.60 17.68
C HIS A 339 12.90 -16.02 18.05
N GLN A 340 12.69 -16.24 19.35
CA GLN A 340 12.32 -17.53 19.95
C GLN A 340 10.82 -17.52 20.29
N GLY A 341 10.02 -18.39 19.67
CA GLY A 341 8.60 -18.55 19.98
C GLY A 341 7.75 -17.29 19.74
N GLY A 342 6.42 -17.43 19.80
CA GLY A 342 5.47 -16.31 19.74
C GLY A 342 5.21 -15.68 18.36
N ASP A 343 6.20 -15.66 17.45
CA ASP A 343 6.07 -15.09 16.10
C ASP A 343 5.31 -16.01 15.12
N CYS A 344 4.58 -15.41 14.17
CA CYS A 344 4.00 -16.15 13.05
C CYS A 344 5.08 -16.52 12.02
N ARG A 345 5.66 -17.71 12.18
CA ARG A 345 6.64 -18.26 11.21
C ARG A 345 6.10 -18.39 9.79
N LYS A 346 4.77 -18.57 9.68
CA LYS A 346 4.07 -18.71 8.42
C LYS A 346 3.24 -17.48 8.09
N GLY A 347 3.45 -16.96 6.89
CA GLY A 347 2.66 -15.85 6.38
C GLY A 347 3.25 -15.24 5.12
N SER A 348 2.43 -14.39 4.52
CA SER A 348 2.73 -13.62 3.33
C SER A 348 3.81 -12.58 3.60
N VAL A 349 4.22 -11.92 2.53
CA VAL A 349 5.13 -10.78 2.54
C VAL A 349 4.31 -9.51 2.42
N VAL A 350 4.65 -8.50 3.21
CA VAL A 350 4.04 -7.17 3.12
C VAL A 350 5.11 -6.12 2.86
N LEU A 351 4.90 -5.25 1.87
CA LEU A 351 5.71 -4.06 1.64
C LEU A 351 4.93 -2.86 2.17
N ALA A 352 5.48 -2.19 3.18
CA ALA A 352 4.83 -1.08 3.88
C ALA A 352 5.61 0.21 3.70
N ALA A 353 4.98 1.19 3.03
CA ALA A 353 5.46 2.55 2.92
C ALA A 353 4.76 3.42 3.97
N HIS A 354 5.45 3.68 5.08
CA HIS A 354 4.95 4.48 6.20
C HIS A 354 5.46 5.91 6.08
N ASN A 355 4.57 6.84 5.77
CA ASN A 355 4.85 8.26 5.55
C ASN A 355 5.90 8.50 4.44
N THR A 356 5.98 7.58 3.46
CA THR A 356 6.95 7.60 2.37
C THR A 356 6.30 7.62 1.00
N ASP A 357 6.83 8.43 0.09
CA ASP A 357 6.56 8.35 -1.34
C ASP A 357 7.59 7.40 -1.96
N VAL A 358 7.13 6.21 -2.34
CA VAL A 358 7.99 5.16 -2.86
C VAL A 358 7.55 4.70 -4.23
N THR A 359 8.51 4.34 -5.08
CA THR A 359 8.29 3.57 -6.31
C THR A 359 8.93 2.20 -6.14
N ILE A 360 8.12 1.14 -6.24
CA ILE A 360 8.56 -0.26 -6.25
C ILE A 360 8.69 -0.69 -7.71
N TRP A 361 9.88 -1.11 -8.09
CA TRP A 361 10.22 -1.49 -9.47
C TRP A 361 10.08 -2.98 -9.69
N LYS A 362 10.61 -3.77 -8.78
CA LYS A 362 10.63 -5.23 -8.85
C LYS A 362 10.50 -5.84 -7.48
N VAL A 363 9.90 -7.02 -7.42
CA VAL A 363 9.87 -7.87 -6.22
C VAL A 363 10.22 -9.29 -6.64
N GLU A 364 11.17 -9.90 -5.94
CA GLU A 364 11.55 -11.29 -6.07
C GLU A 364 11.43 -11.97 -4.71
N ILE A 365 10.79 -13.14 -4.66
CA ILE A 365 10.60 -13.92 -3.44
C ILE A 365 11.05 -15.35 -3.72
N LYS A 366 12.08 -15.79 -3.01
CA LYS A 366 12.71 -17.10 -3.21
C LYS A 366 12.50 -17.99 -1.98
N PRO A 367 12.21 -19.29 -2.16
CA PRO A 367 12.22 -20.21 -1.04
C PRO A 367 13.65 -20.38 -0.51
N LEU A 368 13.79 -20.37 0.81
CA LEU A 368 15.00 -20.80 1.50
C LEU A 368 14.83 -22.29 1.80
N TYR A 369 15.47 -23.14 1.00
CA TYR A 369 15.47 -24.56 1.29
C TYR A 369 16.11 -24.80 2.66
N SER A 370 15.36 -25.39 3.58
CA SER A 370 15.97 -25.99 4.75
C SER A 370 16.82 -27.16 4.25
N GLY A 371 18.14 -27.05 4.41
CA GLY A 371 19.05 -28.12 4.03
C GLY A 371 18.66 -29.40 4.76
N ARG A 372 18.01 -30.34 4.05
CA ARG A 372 18.26 -31.76 4.27
C ARG A 372 19.23 -32.19 3.19
N SER A 373 20.52 -32.13 3.51
CA SER A 373 21.45 -33.08 2.90
C SER A 373 20.90 -34.47 3.22
N LYS A 374 20.41 -35.18 2.20
CA LYS A 374 20.18 -36.61 2.30
C LYS A 374 21.55 -37.25 2.49
N GLY A 375 21.81 -37.74 3.70
CA GLY A 375 22.80 -38.80 3.92
C GLY A 375 22.17 -40.14 3.59
#